data_AF-A0A3P3U844-F1
#
_entry.id   AF-A0A3P3U844-F1
#
_cell.length_a   1.000
_cell.length_b   1.000
_cell.length_c   1.000
_cell.angle_alpha   90.00
_cell.angle_beta   90.00
_cell.angle_gamma   90.00
#
_symmetry.space_group_name_H-M   'P 1'
#
loop_
_entity.id
_entity.type
_entity.pdbx_description
1 polymer ?
#
loop_
_entity_poly.entity_id
_entity_poly.type
_entity_poly.pdbx_seq_one_letter_code
_entity_poly.pdbx_strand_id
1 'polypeptide(L)'
;MPSYHQYGISPQLVERVKLKMKNPAIKDRIKQMVDGLTRADLQDRPKVRRLVRTATSVLGERLSGTQEEQIVQFVIDQKIDPRNTLHLLRLWGMFR
;
A
#
# COMPACT_ATOMS: atom_id res chain seq x y z
N MET A 1 -4.54 -2.06 17.15
CA MET A 1 -3.96 -1.57 15.88
C MET A 1 -5.10 -1.27 14.94
N PRO A 2 -5.15 -0.10 14.28
CA PRO A 2 -6.32 0.32 13.52
C PRO A 2 -6.48 -0.55 12.28
N SER A 3 -7.60 -1.24 12.21
CA SER A 3 -7.98 -2.11 11.08
C SER A 3 -8.27 -1.25 9.84
N TYR A 4 -7.89 -1.70 8.64
CA TYR A 4 -8.12 -0.98 7.37
C TYR A 4 -9.60 -0.66 7.11
N HIS A 5 -10.51 -1.40 7.76
CA HIS A 5 -11.94 -1.10 7.81
C HIS A 5 -12.26 0.30 8.34
N GLN A 6 -11.48 0.81 9.30
CA GLN A 6 -11.67 2.14 9.89
C GLN A 6 -11.39 3.27 8.89
N TYR A 7 -10.66 2.96 7.82
CA TYR A 7 -10.32 3.91 6.76
C TYR A 7 -11.26 3.79 5.55
N GLY A 8 -12.26 2.91 5.59
CA GLY A 8 -13.18 2.68 4.46
C GLY A 8 -12.57 1.90 3.29
N ILE A 9 -11.43 1.25 3.49
CA ILE A 9 -10.79 0.42 2.46
C ILE A 9 -11.60 -0.86 2.28
N SER A 10 -12.08 -1.11 1.06
CA SER A 10 -12.95 -2.25 0.80
C SER A 10 -12.19 -3.59 0.85
N PRO A 11 -12.74 -4.63 1.51
CA PRO A 11 -12.14 -5.97 1.54
C PRO A 11 -11.94 -6.56 0.14
N GLN A 12 -12.82 -6.22 -0.81
CA GLN A 12 -12.71 -6.70 -2.19
C GLN A 12 -11.48 -6.11 -2.91
N LEU A 13 -11.15 -4.84 -2.65
CA LEU A 13 -9.93 -4.22 -3.20
C LEU A 13 -8.70 -4.95 -2.66
N VAL A 14 -8.70 -5.21 -1.36
CA VAL A 14 -7.66 -5.95 -0.68
C VAL A 14 -7.45 -7.33 -1.30
N GLU A 15 -8.52 -8.08 -1.52
CA GLU A 15 -8.46 -9.42 -2.11
C GLU A 15 -7.94 -9.40 -3.56
N ARG A 16 -8.34 -8.41 -4.37
CA ARG A 16 -7.81 -8.26 -5.73
C ARG A 16 -6.33 -7.95 -5.73
N VAL A 17 -5.89 -7.02 -4.87
CA VAL A 17 -4.46 -6.73 -4.68
C VAL A 17 -3.73 -7.99 -4.22
N LYS A 18 -4.35 -8.78 -3.32
CA LYS A 18 -3.86 -10.09 -2.88
C LYS A 18 -3.52 -11.04 -3.99
N LEU A 19 -4.48 -11.28 -4.86
CA LEU A 19 -4.31 -12.19 -5.98
C LEU A 19 -3.22 -11.70 -6.94
N LYS A 20 -3.13 -10.39 -7.16
CA LYS A 20 -2.17 -9.81 -8.11
C LYS A 20 -0.72 -9.88 -7.62
N MET A 21 -0.47 -9.73 -6.32
CA MET A 21 0.90 -9.88 -5.80
C MET A 21 1.40 -11.32 -5.73
N LYS A 22 0.53 -12.32 -5.98
CA LYS A 22 1.00 -13.69 -6.23
C LYS A 22 1.80 -13.78 -7.53
N ASN A 23 1.60 -12.85 -8.46
CA ASN A 23 2.41 -12.76 -9.66
C ASN A 23 3.82 -12.25 -9.28
N PRO A 24 4.88 -13.05 -9.50
CA PRO A 24 6.25 -12.68 -9.12
C PRO A 24 6.73 -11.41 -9.83
N ALA A 25 6.35 -11.19 -11.09
CA ALA A 25 6.74 -9.99 -11.83
C ALA A 25 6.13 -8.71 -11.23
N ILE A 26 4.88 -8.78 -10.76
CA ILE A 26 4.23 -7.67 -10.06
C ILE A 26 4.92 -7.43 -8.71
N LYS A 27 5.17 -8.51 -7.97
CA LYS A 27 5.85 -8.46 -6.67
C LYS A 27 7.22 -7.79 -6.77
N ASP A 28 8.02 -8.14 -7.77
CA ASP A 28 9.36 -7.57 -7.93
C ASP A 28 9.34 -6.10 -8.37
N ARG A 29 8.39 -5.69 -9.21
CA ARG A 29 8.17 -4.27 -9.53
C ARG A 29 7.80 -3.46 -8.29
N ILE A 30 6.89 -3.99 -7.46
CA ILE A 30 6.49 -3.32 -6.22
C ILE A 30 7.66 -3.24 -5.24
N LYS A 31 8.49 -4.30 -5.14
CA LYS A 31 9.73 -4.26 -4.32
C LYS A 31 10.68 -3.17 -4.79
N GLN A 32 10.97 -3.08 -6.10
CA GLN A 32 11.85 -2.05 -6.64
C GLN A 32 11.34 -0.63 -6.36
N MET A 33 10.02 -0.44 -6.37
CA MET A 33 9.41 0.86 -6.08
C MET A 33 9.50 1.26 -4.61
N VAL A 34 9.50 0.29 -3.68
CA VAL A 34 9.67 0.58 -2.24
C VAL A 34 11.14 0.55 -1.81
N ASP A 35 12.02 0.04 -2.67
CA ASP A 35 13.45 0.01 -2.42
C ASP A 35 14.01 1.44 -2.35
N GLY A 36 14.83 1.70 -1.34
CA GLY A 36 15.38 3.02 -1.06
C GLY A 36 14.40 4.05 -0.45
N LEU A 37 13.13 3.70 -0.21
CA LEU A 37 12.23 4.59 0.55
C LEU A 37 12.71 4.73 2.00
N THR A 38 12.55 5.93 2.54
CA THR A 38 12.82 6.23 3.94
C THR A 38 11.52 6.43 4.73
N ARG A 39 11.62 6.42 6.06
CA ARG A 39 10.48 6.74 6.92
C ARG A 39 9.94 8.15 6.67
N ALA A 40 10.80 9.11 6.37
CA ALA A 40 10.40 10.48 6.04
C ALA A 40 9.53 10.50 4.77
N ASP A 41 9.88 9.70 3.76
CA ASP A 41 9.10 9.59 2.53
C ASP A 41 7.70 9.01 2.76
N LEU A 42 7.55 8.15 3.78
CA LEU A 42 6.25 7.59 4.18
C LEU A 42 5.46 8.49 5.14
N GLN A 43 6.00 9.64 5.54
CA GLN A 43 5.28 10.69 6.27
C GLN A 43 4.94 11.87 5.35
N ASP A 44 5.59 11.96 4.19
CA ASP A 44 5.27 12.92 3.14
C ASP A 44 4.02 12.48 2.36
N ARG A 45 2.89 13.15 2.65
CA ARG A 45 1.59 12.85 2.05
C ARG A 45 1.59 12.92 0.52
N PRO A 46 2.11 13.98 -0.15
CA PRO A 46 2.32 14.00 -1.60
C PRO A 46 3.11 12.80 -2.15
N LYS A 47 4.19 12.40 -1.47
CA LYS A 47 5.05 11.29 -1.91
C LYS A 47 4.36 9.95 -1.75
N VAL A 48 3.68 9.72 -0.62
CA VAL A 48 2.83 8.54 -0.38
C VAL A 48 1.73 8.46 -1.41
N ARG A 49 1.07 9.57 -1.75
CA ARG A 49 0.04 9.62 -2.79
C ARG A 49 0.57 9.15 -4.14
N ARG A 50 1.75 9.65 -4.56
CA ARG A 50 2.39 9.22 -5.81
C ARG A 50 2.74 7.72 -5.79
N LEU A 51 3.20 7.20 -4.65
CA LEU A 51 3.50 5.78 -4.47
C LEU A 51 2.24 4.92 -4.61
N VAL A 52 1.14 5.29 -3.94
CA VAL A 52 -0.15 4.59 -4.04
C VAL A 52 -0.67 4.58 -5.48
N ARG A 53 -0.59 5.71 -6.17
CA ARG A 53 -0.99 5.81 -7.59
C ARG A 53 -0.13 4.95 -8.51
N THR A 54 1.18 4.90 -8.26
CA THR A 54 2.09 4.06 -9.05
C THR A 54 1.85 2.59 -8.78
N ALA A 55 1.69 2.21 -7.51
CA ALA A 55 1.39 0.85 -7.09
C ALA A 55 0.09 0.33 -7.72
N THR A 56 -0.97 1.14 -7.69
CA THR A 56 -2.28 0.79 -8.25
C THR A 56 -2.22 0.67 -9.77
N SER A 57 -1.44 1.51 -10.45
CA SER A 57 -1.18 1.35 -11.88
C SER A 57 -0.42 0.05 -12.20
N VAL A 58 0.59 -0.33 -11.42
CA VAL A 58 1.33 -1.60 -11.58
C VAL A 58 0.41 -2.80 -11.34
N LEU A 59 -0.52 -2.66 -10.38
CA LEU A 59 -1.55 -3.65 -10.10
C LEU A 59 -2.71 -3.60 -11.11
N GLY A 60 -2.78 -2.60 -12.00
CA GLY A 60 -3.93 -2.41 -12.89
C GLY A 60 -5.26 -2.23 -12.15
N GLU A 61 -5.23 -1.63 -10.96
CA GLU A 61 -6.41 -1.23 -10.20
C GLU A 61 -6.63 0.27 -10.39
N ARG A 62 -7.89 0.68 -10.56
CA ARG A 62 -8.26 2.11 -10.55
C ARG A 62 -8.90 2.44 -9.22
N LEU A 63 -8.34 3.43 -8.55
CA LEU A 63 -8.94 4.00 -7.34
C LEU A 63 -9.65 5.29 -7.68
N SER A 64 -10.76 5.54 -7.00
CA SER A 64 -11.35 6.88 -6.91
C SER A 64 -10.47 7.79 -6.04
N GLY A 65 -10.61 9.11 -6.19
CA GLY A 65 -9.84 10.08 -5.39
C GLY A 65 -10.02 9.90 -3.88
N THR A 66 -11.23 9.56 -3.44
CA THR A 66 -11.53 9.26 -2.03
C THR A 66 -10.82 7.99 -1.55
N GLN A 67 -10.82 6.91 -2.34
CA GLN A 67 -10.10 5.68 -1.99
C GLN A 67 -8.59 5.89 -1.92
N GLU A 68 -8.05 6.71 -2.82
CA GLU A 68 -6.64 7.09 -2.81
C GLU A 68 -6.29 7.81 -1.51
N GLU A 69 -7.08 8.81 -1.10
CA GLU A 69 -6.85 9.55 0.14
C GLU A 69 -6.99 8.67 1.40
N GLN A 70 -7.96 7.76 1.42
CA GLN A 70 -8.15 6.78 2.49
C GLN A 70 -6.93 5.87 2.66
N ILE A 71 -6.37 5.39 1.55
CA ILE A 71 -5.18 4.55 1.56
C ILE A 71 -3.94 5.36 1.97
N VAL A 72 -3.81 6.60 1.48
CA VAL A 72 -2.71 7.49 1.87
C VAL A 72 -2.73 7.77 3.37
N GLN A 73 -3.89 8.09 3.92
CA GLN A 73 -4.07 8.32 5.36
C GLN A 73 -3.71 7.06 6.15
N PHE A 74 -4.20 5.90 5.72
CA PHE A 74 -3.85 4.61 6.32
C PHE A 74 -2.33 4.36 6.34
N VAL A 75 -1.64 4.58 5.21
CA VAL A 75 -0.18 4.36 5.14
C VAL A 75 0.59 5.28 6.10
N ILE A 76 0.18 6.54 6.21
CA ILE A 76 0.79 7.52 7.12
C ILE A 76 0.55 7.10 8.58
N ASP A 77 -0.68 6.75 8.93
CA ASP A 77 -1.09 6.39 10.30
C ASP A 77 -0.49 5.06 10.77
N GLN A 78 -0.25 4.13 9.83
CA GLN A 78 0.47 2.89 10.11
C GLN A 78 1.96 3.11 10.45
N LYS A 79 2.52 4.31 10.19
CA LYS A 79 3.93 4.66 10.45
C LYS A 79 4.89 3.56 9.96
N ILE A 80 4.64 3.08 8.75
CA ILE A 80 5.31 1.93 8.14
C ILE A 80 6.81 2.23 8.02
N ASP A 81 7.66 1.23 8.26
CA ASP A 81 9.09 1.30 7.94
C ASP A 81 9.32 0.55 6.62
N PRO A 82 9.71 1.23 5.53
CA PRO A 82 9.91 0.61 4.22
C PRO A 82 11.08 -0.39 4.20
N ARG A 83 12.02 -0.27 5.16
CA ARG A 83 13.17 -1.19 5.30
C ARG A 83 12.80 -2.45 6.06
N ASN A 84 11.63 -2.48 6.68
CA ASN A 84 11.14 -3.64 7.40
C ASN A 84 10.18 -4.44 6.51
N THR A 85 10.69 -5.49 5.87
CA THR A 85 9.91 -6.42 5.05
C THR A 85 8.73 -7.04 5.81
N LEU A 86 8.80 -7.12 7.16
CA LEU A 86 7.67 -7.52 8.01
C LEU A 86 6.56 -6.47 8.06
N HIS A 87 6.79 -5.18 7.85
CA HIS A 87 5.73 -4.16 7.82
C HIS A 87 4.99 -4.18 6.48
N LEU A 88 5.72 -4.41 5.39
CA LEU A 88 5.14 -4.73 4.08
C LEU A 88 4.38 -6.06 4.13
N LEU A 89 4.87 -7.10 4.81
CA LEU A 89 4.13 -8.34 5.03
C LEU A 89 3.02 -8.22 6.10
N ARG A 90 3.06 -7.23 7.01
CA ARG A 90 2.02 -6.97 8.03
C ARG A 90 0.84 -6.19 7.46
N LEU A 91 1.06 -5.28 6.51
CA LEU A 91 -0.02 -4.80 5.64
C LEU A 91 -0.79 -6.00 5.07
N TRP A 92 -0.06 -7.03 4.65
CA TRP A 92 -0.61 -8.27 4.11
C TRP A 92 -1.23 -9.20 5.16
N GLY A 93 -0.66 -9.23 6.37
CA GLY A 93 -1.12 -10.02 7.50
C GLY A 93 -2.38 -9.46 8.18
N MET A 94 -2.62 -8.15 8.14
CA MET A 94 -3.85 -7.54 8.68
C MET A 94 -5.09 -7.93 7.87
N PHE A 95 -4.91 -8.32 6.61
CA PHE A 95 -5.99 -8.78 5.75
C PHE A 95 -6.34 -10.26 5.97
N ARG A 96 -5.73 -10.96 6.92
CA ARG A 96 -6.08 -12.34 7.26
C ARG A 96 -7.30 -12.39 8.17
#